data_AF-A0A445LZA1-F1
#
_entry.id   AF-A0A445LZA1-F1
#
_cell.length_a   1.000
_cell.length_b   1.000
_cell.length_c   1.000
_cell.angle_alpha   90.00
_cell.angle_beta   90.00
_cell.angle_gamma   90.00
#
_symmetry.space_group_name_H-M   'P 1'
#
loop_
_entity.id
_entity.type
_entity.pdbx_description
1 polymer ?
#
loop_
_entity_poly.entity_id
_entity_poly.type
_entity_poly.pdbx_seq_one_letter_code
_entity_poly.pdbx_strand_id
1 'polypeptide(L)'
;MLHSVNDYCYVWIHLTCSFSTDLRKNIENLEKNSVTSLRTLVNIGSEVYLQAEVPDTQHIFVDVGFGFHVEFTWSEALNYIDKREEKIARQIEEYTQLIASIKAQIKLVCEGIRELLQLPAEKSLPERIF
;
A
#
# COMPACT_ATOMS: atom_id res chain seq x y z
N MET A 1 -17.51 20.06 -31.22
CA MET A 1 -16.82 18.91 -31.81
C MET A 1 -15.84 18.40 -30.77
N LEU A 2 -16.37 17.70 -29.75
CA LEU A 2 -15.60 17.12 -28.65
C LEU A 2 -15.16 15.73 -29.11
N HIS A 3 -13.89 15.62 -29.53
CA HIS A 3 -13.30 14.31 -29.75
C HIS A 3 -13.16 13.59 -28.40
N SER A 4 -13.88 12.48 -28.30
CA SER A 4 -13.45 11.22 -27.70
C SER A 4 -12.71 11.33 -26.37
N VAL A 5 -13.49 11.37 -25.28
CA VAL A 5 -13.02 11.08 -23.93
C VAL A 5 -13.04 9.57 -23.78
N ASN A 6 -11.99 8.87 -24.24
CA ASN A 6 -12.00 7.40 -24.31
C ASN A 6 -10.77 6.69 -23.73
N ASP A 7 -9.95 7.32 -22.88
CA ASP A 7 -8.68 6.71 -22.44
C ASP A 7 -8.32 6.85 -20.95
N TYR A 8 -9.29 7.02 -20.05
CA TYR A 8 -8.96 7.25 -18.63
C TYR A 8 -9.82 6.42 -17.67
N CYS A 9 -9.57 5.11 -17.63
CA CYS A 9 -10.01 4.25 -16.54
C CYS A 9 -8.99 4.34 -15.40
N TYR A 10 -9.02 5.46 -14.65
CA TYR A 10 -8.16 5.65 -13.49
C TYR A 10 -8.86 5.09 -12.23
N VAL A 11 -8.39 3.95 -11.72
CA VAL A 11 -8.73 3.47 -10.39
C VAL A 11 -7.67 4.01 -9.42
N TRP A 12 -7.92 5.17 -8.82
CA TRP A 12 -7.11 5.71 -7.73
C TRP A 12 -7.63 5.18 -6.40
N ILE A 13 -6.82 4.37 -5.70
CA ILE A 13 -7.09 4.00 -4.30
C ILE A 13 -5.84 4.29 -3.47
N HIS A 14 -5.90 5.40 -2.74
CA HIS A 14 -5.01 5.73 -1.63
C HIS A 14 -5.35 4.82 -0.43
N LEU A 15 -4.49 3.83 -0.11
CA LEU A 15 -4.12 3.44 1.27
C LEU A 15 -3.08 2.30 1.23
N THR A 16 -1.93 2.53 1.84
CA THR A 16 -0.63 1.89 1.57
C THR A 16 -0.44 0.43 2.04
N CYS A 17 -1.50 -0.36 2.22
CA CYS A 17 -1.36 -1.79 2.54
C CYS A 17 -2.49 -2.66 1.96
N SER A 18 -3.76 -2.21 2.03
CA SER A 18 -4.90 -3.00 1.53
C SER A 18 -4.84 -3.21 0.01
N PHE A 19 -4.42 -2.18 -0.73
CA PHE A 19 -4.42 -2.22 -2.20
C PHE A 19 -3.56 -3.35 -2.79
N SER A 20 -2.43 -3.70 -2.15
CA SER A 20 -1.56 -4.79 -2.60
C SER A 20 -2.30 -6.13 -2.64
N THR A 21 -3.05 -6.42 -1.56
CA THR A 21 -3.80 -7.67 -1.42
C THR A 21 -5.03 -7.74 -2.32
N ASP A 22 -5.72 -6.62 -2.48
CA ASP A 22 -6.92 -6.54 -3.32
C ASP A 22 -6.55 -6.64 -4.81
N LEU A 23 -5.49 -5.95 -5.24
CA LEU A 23 -4.97 -6.04 -6.60
C LEU A 23 -4.48 -7.46 -6.91
N ARG A 24 -3.71 -8.08 -6.01
CA ARG A 24 -3.23 -9.46 -6.16
C ARG A 24 -4.38 -10.45 -6.35
N LYS A 25 -5.39 -10.40 -5.47
CA LYS A 25 -6.56 -11.29 -5.55
C LYS A 25 -7.31 -11.12 -6.88
N ASN A 26 -7.44 -9.88 -7.36
CA ASN A 26 -8.10 -9.62 -8.64
C ASN A 26 -7.30 -10.21 -9.81
N ILE A 27 -5.99 -10.03 -9.85
CA ILE A 27 -5.13 -10.60 -10.90
C ILE A 27 -5.15 -12.13 -10.86
N GLU A 28 -5.00 -12.72 -9.67
CA GLU A 28 -5.09 -14.18 -9.52
C GLU A 28 -6.45 -14.73 -9.96
N ASN A 29 -7.53 -14.01 -9.70
CA ASN A 29 -8.87 -14.40 -10.15
C ASN A 29 -9.00 -14.31 -11.67
N LEU A 30 -8.43 -13.28 -12.31
CA LEU A 30 -8.41 -13.16 -13.77
C LEU A 30 -7.59 -14.29 -14.40
N GLU A 31 -6.43 -14.60 -13.84
CA GLU A 31 -5.54 -15.66 -14.29
C GLU A 31 -6.17 -17.06 -14.15
N LYS A 32 -6.70 -17.38 -12.95
CA LYS A 32 -7.35 -18.68 -12.66
C LYS A 32 -8.54 -18.95 -13.57
N ASN A 33 -9.31 -17.92 -13.90
CA ASN A 33 -10.49 -18.07 -14.74
C ASN A 33 -10.19 -17.86 -16.24
N SER A 34 -8.92 -17.55 -16.60
CA SER A 34 -8.50 -17.25 -17.97
C SER A 34 -9.45 -16.27 -18.68
N VAL A 35 -9.94 -15.28 -17.92
CA VAL A 35 -10.94 -14.33 -18.40
C VAL A 35 -10.19 -13.34 -19.27
N THR A 36 -10.34 -13.45 -20.60
CA THR A 36 -9.64 -12.58 -21.58
C THR A 36 -10.41 -11.30 -21.90
N SER A 37 -11.70 -11.25 -21.55
CA SER A 37 -12.51 -10.03 -21.65
C SER A 37 -13.40 -9.90 -20.42
N LEU A 38 -13.56 -8.68 -19.93
CA LEU A 38 -14.27 -8.41 -18.68
C LEU A 38 -15.31 -7.31 -18.86
N ARG A 39 -16.56 -7.62 -18.52
CA ARG A 39 -17.62 -6.61 -18.40
C ARG A 39 -17.84 -6.31 -16.92
N THR A 40 -17.60 -5.07 -16.51
CA THR A 40 -17.63 -4.68 -15.10
C THR A 40 -18.32 -3.33 -14.87
N LEU A 41 -18.78 -3.09 -13.65
CA LEU A 41 -19.29 -1.79 -13.22
C LEU A 41 -18.17 -1.05 -12.49
N VAL A 42 -17.74 0.07 -13.06
CA VAL A 42 -16.70 0.93 -12.50
C VAL A 42 -17.36 2.09 -11.76
N ASN A 43 -17.01 2.28 -10.50
CA ASN A 43 -17.43 3.44 -9.74
C ASN A 43 -16.65 4.67 -10.23
N ILE A 44 -17.36 5.68 -10.74
CA ILE A 44 -16.77 6.92 -11.25
C ILE A 44 -16.82 8.07 -10.22
N GLY A 45 -17.37 7.81 -9.03
CA GLY A 45 -17.51 8.74 -7.92
C GLY A 45 -18.92 8.78 -7.34
N SER A 46 -19.05 9.09 -6.05
CA SER A 46 -20.34 9.31 -5.37
C SER A 46 -21.38 8.18 -5.55
N GLU A 47 -20.94 6.92 -5.51
CA GLU A 47 -21.78 5.73 -5.76
C GLU A 47 -22.44 5.71 -7.15
N VAL A 48 -21.86 6.44 -8.12
CA VAL A 48 -22.26 6.39 -9.52
C VAL A 48 -21.41 5.35 -10.23
N TYR A 49 -22.07 4.38 -10.85
CA TYR A 49 -21.43 3.26 -11.53
C TYR A 49 -21.64 3.36 -13.04
N LEU A 50 -20.58 3.14 -13.81
CA LEU A 50 -20.60 3.06 -15.26
C LEU A 50 -20.24 1.66 -15.72
N GLN A 51 -20.94 1.15 -16.73
CA GLN A 51 -20.62 -0.14 -17.31
C GLN A 51 -19.44 -0.01 -18.27
N ALA A 52 -18.35 -0.71 -17.96
CA ALA A 52 -17.15 -0.79 -18.77
C ALA A 52 -17.02 -2.19 -19.37
N GLU A 53 -16.49 -2.23 -20.59
CA GLU A 53 -16.08 -3.45 -21.27
C GLU A 53 -14.58 -3.38 -21.52
N VAL A 54 -13.87 -4.37 -20.99
CA VAL A 54 -12.43 -4.52 -21.12
C VAL A 54 -12.18 -5.60 -22.17
N PRO A 55 -11.68 -5.23 -23.36
CA PRO A 55 -11.51 -6.17 -24.47
C PRO A 55 -10.33 -7.13 -24.27
N ASP A 56 -9.33 -6.71 -23.50
CA ASP A 56 -8.16 -7.52 -23.14
C ASP A 56 -7.77 -7.26 -21.68
N THR A 57 -7.70 -8.33 -20.91
CA THR A 57 -7.35 -8.33 -19.48
C THR A 57 -5.93 -8.85 -19.23
N GLN A 58 -5.25 -9.38 -20.24
CA GLN A 58 -3.91 -9.97 -20.11
C GLN A 58 -2.85 -8.92 -19.78
N HIS A 59 -3.14 -7.68 -20.16
CA HIS A 59 -2.32 -6.50 -19.92
C HIS A 59 -3.02 -5.56 -18.97
N ILE A 60 -2.33 -5.15 -17.91
CA ILE A 60 -2.83 -4.19 -16.92
C ILE A 60 -1.86 -3.04 -16.76
N PHE A 61 -2.39 -1.83 -16.58
CA PHE A 61 -1.59 -0.66 -16.27
C PHE A 61 -1.45 -0.51 -14.75
N VAL A 62 -0.21 -0.56 -14.27
CA VAL A 62 0.11 -0.36 -12.85
C VAL A 62 0.81 0.99 -12.70
N ASP A 63 0.31 1.79 -11.75
CA ASP A 63 0.97 3.04 -11.34
C ASP A 63 2.28 2.71 -10.60
N VAL A 64 3.40 3.15 -11.17
CA VAL A 64 4.73 3.00 -10.57
C VAL A 64 5.16 4.25 -9.79
N GLY A 65 4.35 5.31 -9.84
CA GLY A 65 4.56 6.59 -9.17
C GLY A 65 4.94 7.72 -10.12
N PHE A 66 4.93 8.95 -9.60
CA PHE A 66 5.22 10.18 -10.34
C PHE A 66 4.33 10.40 -11.58
N GLY A 67 3.12 9.82 -11.59
CA GLY A 67 2.18 9.90 -12.71
C GLY A 67 2.50 8.94 -13.87
N PHE A 68 3.50 8.07 -13.72
CA PHE A 68 3.84 7.07 -14.73
C PHE A 68 3.11 5.76 -14.48
N HIS A 69 2.57 5.22 -15.56
CA HIS A 69 1.89 3.93 -15.58
C HIS A 69 2.65 3.02 -16.54
N VAL A 70 2.88 1.79 -16.11
CA VAL A 70 3.57 0.77 -16.91
C VAL A 70 2.60 -0.36 -17.20
N GLU A 71 2.59 -0.82 -18.45
CA GLU A 71 1.85 -2.00 -18.87
C GLU A 71 2.58 -3.27 -18.40
N PHE A 72 1.89 -4.12 -17.66
CA PHE A 72 2.39 -5.41 -17.18
C PHE A 72 1.48 -6.55 -17.61
N THR A 73 2.10 -7.71 -17.84
CA THR A 73 1.39 -8.98 -17.83
C THR A 73 1.03 -9.40 -16.40
N TRP A 74 0.13 -10.38 -16.23
CA TRP A 74 -0.26 -10.88 -14.91
C TRP A 74 0.94 -11.30 -14.05
N SER A 75 1.88 -12.06 -14.62
CA SER A 75 3.06 -12.55 -13.91
C SER A 75 4.02 -11.43 -13.52
N GLU A 76 4.22 -10.44 -14.39
CA GLU A 76 5.04 -9.26 -14.09
C GLU A 76 4.41 -8.41 -12.99
N ALA A 77 3.10 -8.23 -13.01
CA ALA A 77 2.38 -7.50 -11.99
C ALA A 77 2.48 -8.20 -10.62
N LEU A 78 2.29 -9.53 -10.56
CA LEU A 78 2.45 -10.30 -9.32
C LEU A 78 3.88 -10.16 -8.76
N ASN A 79 4.90 -10.29 -9.61
CA ASN A 79 6.29 -10.10 -9.20
C ASN A 79 6.58 -8.66 -8.73
N TYR A 80 5.96 -7.65 -9.35
CA TYR A 80 6.07 -6.27 -8.90
C TYR A 80 5.45 -6.07 -7.52
N ILE A 81 4.28 -6.67 -7.28
CA ILE A 81 3.59 -6.63 -5.98
C ILE A 81 4.49 -7.26 -4.90
N ASP A 82 5.06 -8.44 -5.14
CA ASP A 82 5.96 -9.11 -4.20
C ASP A 82 7.17 -8.23 -3.81
N LYS A 83 7.85 -7.65 -4.81
CA LYS A 83 8.98 -6.74 -4.58
C LYS A 83 8.58 -5.49 -3.81
N ARG A 84 7.37 -4.98 -4.06
CA ARG A 84 6.84 -3.80 -3.36
C ARG A 84 6.54 -4.12 -1.90
N GLU A 85 5.93 -5.26 -1.62
CA GLU A 85 5.65 -5.73 -0.26
C GLU A 85 6.94 -5.95 0.53
N GLU A 86 7.94 -6.61 -0.07
CA GLU A 86 9.25 -6.80 0.56
C GLU A 86 9.92 -5.47 0.90
N LYS A 87 9.88 -4.50 -0.02
CA LYS A 87 10.42 -3.16 0.23
C LYS A 87 9.72 -2.47 1.39
N ILE A 88 8.40 -2.52 1.45
CA ILE A 88 7.62 -1.90 2.54
C ILE A 88 7.93 -2.60 3.86
N ALA A 89 7.99 -3.94 3.88
CA ALA A 89 8.32 -4.71 5.08
C ALA A 89 9.70 -4.35 5.64
N ARG A 90 10.71 -4.23 4.77
CA ARG A 90 12.05 -3.79 5.17
C ARG A 90 12.06 -2.36 5.72
N GLN A 91 11.32 -1.43 5.11
CA GLN A 91 11.18 -0.08 5.65
C GLN A 91 10.53 -0.08 7.04
N ILE A 92 9.51 -0.90 7.26
CA ILE A 92 8.88 -1.06 8.58
C ILE A 92 9.91 -1.55 9.60
N GLU A 93 10.73 -2.54 9.25
CA GLU A 93 11.77 -3.06 10.15
C GLU A 93 12.83 -1.99 10.47
N GLU A 94 13.33 -1.28 9.46
CA GLU A 94 14.29 -0.18 9.62
C GLU A 94 13.73 0.91 10.58
N TYR A 95 12.47 1.33 10.37
CA TYR A 95 11.83 2.31 11.25
C TYR A 95 11.58 1.76 12.66
N THR A 96 11.22 0.49 12.79
CA THR A 96 11.02 -0.15 14.10
C THR A 96 12.31 -0.17 14.91
N GLN A 97 13.44 -0.49 14.28
CA GLN A 97 14.76 -0.45 14.91
C GLN A 97 15.14 0.97 15.32
N LEU A 98 14.89 1.95 14.45
CA LEU A 98 15.13 3.36 14.76
C LEU A 98 14.30 3.84 15.97
N ILE A 99 13.01 3.50 16.01
CA ILE A 99 12.13 3.82 17.14
C ILE A 99 12.65 3.19 18.43
N ALA A 100 13.06 1.92 18.38
CA ALA A 100 13.61 1.22 19.55
C ALA A 100 14.90 1.88 20.05
N SER A 101 15.79 2.29 19.14
CA SER A 101 17.04 2.99 19.47
C SER A 101 16.77 4.33 20.14
N ILE A 102 15.86 5.14 19.59
CA ILE A 102 15.46 6.44 20.16
C ILE A 102 14.83 6.25 21.55
N LYS A 103 13.91 5.27 21.69
CA LYS A 103 13.30 4.95 22.98
C LYS A 103 14.34 4.55 24.03
N ALA A 104 15.34 3.75 23.65
CA ALA A 104 16.42 3.35 24.55
C ALA A 104 17.29 4.54 24.97
N GLN A 105 17.65 5.42 24.04
CA GLN A 105 18.42 6.64 24.34
C GLN A 105 17.66 7.57 25.30
N ILE A 106 16.38 7.80 25.06
CA ILE A 106 15.52 8.60 25.96
C ILE A 106 15.51 7.97 27.35
N LYS A 107 15.30 6.65 27.43
CA LYS A 107 15.27 5.94 28.71
C LYS A 107 16.59 6.08 29.46
N LEU A 108 17.73 5.91 28.79
CA LEU A 108 19.06 6.06 29.41
C LEU A 108 19.28 7.46 29.97
N VAL A 109 18.92 8.51 29.22
CA VAL A 109 19.06 9.89 29.69
C VAL A 109 18.13 10.17 30.88
N CYS A 110 16.89 9.70 30.83
CA CYS A 110 15.94 9.86 31.93
C CYS A 110 16.42 9.16 33.22
N GLU A 111 16.95 7.94 33.11
CA GLU A 111 17.50 7.22 34.27
C GLU A 111 18.77 7.91 34.80
N GLY A 112 19.66 8.39 33.92
CA GLY A 112 20.85 9.13 34.33
C GLY A 112 20.53 10.42 35.10
N ILE A 113 19.51 11.18 34.65
CA ILE A 113 19.04 12.36 35.38
C ILE A 113 18.42 11.96 36.73
N ARG A 114 17.65 10.87 36.77
CA ARG A 114 17.02 10.36 37.99
C ARG A 114 18.05 10.01 39.06
N GLU A 115 19.12 9.31 38.67
CA GLU A 115 20.22 8.94 39.57
C GLU A 115 20.93 10.18 40.13
N LEU A 116 21.26 11.15 39.27
CA LEU A 116 21.92 12.39 39.69
C LEU A 116 21.07 13.24 40.64
N LEU A 117 19.75 13.25 40.46
CA LEU A 117 18.81 14.05 41.25
C LEU A 117 18.19 13.28 42.43
N GLN A 118 18.54 12.01 42.63
CA GLN A 118 17.98 11.13 43.67
C GLN A 118 16.43 11.06 43.64
N LEU A 119 15.84 11.16 42.45
CA LEU A 119 14.39 11.17 42.30
C LEU A 119 13.80 9.76 42.53
N PRO A 120 12.61 9.65 43.14
CA PRO A 120 11.95 8.36 43.34
C PRO A 120 11.58 7.71 41.99
N ALA A 121 11.58 6.37 41.96
CA ALA A 121 11.27 5.62 40.75
C ALA A 121 9.88 5.96 40.19
N GLU A 122 9.82 6.18 38.88
CA GLU A 122 8.57 6.50 38.19
C GLU A 122 7.67 5.27 38.13
N LYS A 123 6.38 5.42 38.48
CA LYS A 123 5.39 4.37 38.31
C LYS A 123 5.12 4.20 36.82
N SER A 124 5.41 3.02 36.27
CA SER A 124 5.12 2.70 34.87
C SER A 124 3.63 2.91 34.58
N LEU A 125 3.29 3.93 33.81
CA LEU A 125 1.98 4.02 33.20
C LEU A 125 1.91 2.99 32.06
N PRO A 126 0.76 2.32 31.86
CA PRO A 126 0.61 1.34 30.80
C PRO A 126 0.94 2.00 29.45
N GLU A 127 1.76 1.34 28.64
CA GLU A 127 2.11 1.80 27.31
C GLU A 127 0.82 2.08 26.52
N ARG A 128 0.63 3.34 26.12
CA ARG A 128 -0.44 3.68 25.16
C ARG A 128 -0.05 3.09 23.82
N ILE A 129 -0.66 1.96 23.51
CA ILE A 129 -0.67 1.36 22.17
C ILE A 129 -1.52 2.30 21.31
N PHE A 130 -0.89 2.96 20.34
CA PHE A 130 -1.57 3.73 19.30
C PHE A 130 -1.85 2.84 18.10
#